data_AF-A0A6I1NJA5-F1
#
_entry.id   AF-A0A6I1NJA5-F1
#
_cell.length_a   1.000
_cell.length_b   1.000
_cell.length_c   1.000
_cell.angle_alpha   90.00
_cell.angle_beta   90.00
_cell.angle_gamma   90.00
#
_symmetry.space_group_name_H-M   'P 1'
#
loop_
_entity.id
_entity.type
_entity.pdbx_description
1 polymer ?
#
loop_
_entity_poly.entity_id
_entity_poly.type
_entity_poly.pdbx_seq_one_letter_code
_entity_poly.pdbx_strand_id
1 'polypeptide(L)'
;MKGPTQNLTAPGSIDSEFGFLGSFSDFRAGTLLMSIAGLRPRGEILFVGTHLENNQLSFQLAQLTNLGRLDPSFGPDGTGSLLGVFKTGSEATATGAQILKDGKILLAGHHRSFAGESRIALARFLENGAPDESFGNKGSVILPRLTDAPPNLPQDHLSTLRNRRTLLSHPRSNIVVDPDEKIIIGQNALLLRLEKKGEIEGLS
;
A
#
# COMPACT_ATOMS: atom_id res chain seq x y z
N MET A 1 -10.34 29.89 43.66
CA MET A 1 -10.28 29.66 42.20
C MET A 1 -9.78 28.24 41.96
N LYS A 2 -10.64 27.31 41.55
CA LYS A 2 -10.19 26.01 41.04
C LYS A 2 -9.70 26.25 39.61
N GLY A 3 -8.43 25.93 39.33
CA GLY A 3 -7.90 25.97 37.97
C GLY A 3 -8.67 25.02 37.05
N PRO A 4 -8.59 25.20 35.72
CA PRO A 4 -9.28 24.34 34.78
C PRO A 4 -8.79 22.90 34.96
N THR A 5 -9.71 22.01 35.30
CA THR A 5 -9.47 20.56 35.27
C THR A 5 -9.26 20.17 33.81
N GLN A 6 -7.99 19.96 33.41
CA GLN A 6 -7.71 19.17 32.22
C GLN A 6 -8.25 17.77 32.48
N ASN A 7 -9.34 17.40 31.78
CA ASN A 7 -9.80 16.03 31.70
C ASN A 7 -8.73 15.22 30.97
N LEU A 8 -7.72 14.76 31.70
CA LEU A 8 -6.77 13.78 31.19
C LEU A 8 -7.52 12.47 31.05
N THR A 9 -7.76 12.07 29.81
CA THR A 9 -8.31 10.77 29.42
C THR A 9 -7.40 9.65 29.94
N ALA A 10 -7.96 8.65 30.60
CA ALA A 10 -7.19 7.51 31.11
C ALA A 10 -6.58 6.72 29.93
N PRO A 11 -5.41 6.08 30.09
CA PRO A 11 -4.83 5.25 29.04
C PRO A 11 -5.83 4.23 28.48
N GLY A 12 -5.98 4.19 27.15
CA GLY A 12 -6.92 3.30 26.47
C GLY A 12 -8.37 3.79 26.41
N SER A 13 -8.70 4.97 26.94
CA SER A 13 -10.02 5.57 26.72
C SER A 13 -10.23 5.90 25.24
N ILE A 14 -11.45 5.69 24.75
CA ILE A 14 -11.85 6.06 23.39
C ILE A 14 -11.74 7.58 23.22
N ASP A 15 -11.08 8.02 22.14
CA ASP A 15 -11.11 9.41 21.71
C ASP A 15 -12.46 9.70 21.04
N SER A 16 -13.40 10.29 21.79
CA SER A 16 -14.74 10.57 21.28
C SER A 16 -14.79 11.67 20.21
N GLU A 17 -13.72 12.45 20.02
CA GLU A 17 -13.65 13.49 18.98
C GLU A 17 -13.27 12.92 17.61
N PHE A 18 -12.71 11.70 17.59
CA PHE A 18 -12.37 10.99 16.36
C PHE A 18 -13.61 10.35 15.72
N GLY A 19 -14.00 10.84 14.54
CA GLY A 19 -15.10 10.30 13.75
C GLY A 19 -16.41 10.18 14.52
N PHE A 20 -17.05 9.02 14.44
CA PHE A 20 -18.25 8.69 15.22
C PHE A 20 -17.87 7.79 16.38
N LEU A 21 -17.95 8.32 17.61
CA LEU A 21 -17.65 7.60 18.86
C LEU A 21 -16.24 6.98 18.88
N GLY A 22 -15.25 7.68 18.34
CA GLY A 22 -13.86 7.20 18.25
C GLY A 22 -13.59 6.22 17.13
N SER A 23 -14.46 6.19 16.11
CA SER A 23 -14.33 5.29 14.97
C SER A 23 -14.61 5.97 13.64
N PHE A 24 -14.02 5.44 12.58
CA PHE A 24 -14.38 5.75 11.21
C PHE A 24 -14.92 4.48 10.55
N SER A 25 -16.12 4.56 9.97
CA SER A 25 -16.79 3.43 9.31
C SER A 25 -17.35 3.77 7.94
N ASP A 26 -17.23 5.02 7.49
CA ASP A 26 -17.76 5.50 6.21
C ASP A 26 -16.82 5.17 5.05
N PHE A 27 -16.38 3.92 5.00
CA PHE A 27 -15.61 3.41 3.88
C PHE A 27 -16.52 3.28 2.66
N ARG A 28 -15.94 3.46 1.47
CA ARG A 28 -16.61 3.10 0.22
C ARG A 28 -17.10 1.65 0.30
N ALA A 29 -18.35 1.39 -0.10
CA ALA A 29 -18.90 0.04 -0.09
C ALA A 29 -18.00 -0.92 -0.90
N GLY A 30 -17.74 -2.12 -0.38
CA GLY A 30 -16.80 -3.07 -0.99
C GLY A 30 -15.32 -2.87 -0.60
N THR A 31 -15.01 -1.90 0.26
CA THR A 31 -13.66 -1.72 0.81
C THR A 31 -13.31 -2.82 1.82
N LEU A 32 -12.16 -3.45 1.58
CA LEU A 32 -11.45 -4.32 2.51
C LEU A 32 -10.20 -3.58 3.00
N LEU A 33 -10.23 -3.10 4.25
CA LEU A 33 -9.08 -2.42 4.86
C LEU A 33 -7.91 -3.41 5.04
N MET A 34 -6.73 -3.05 4.54
CA MET A 34 -5.54 -3.91 4.58
C MET A 34 -4.50 -3.41 5.57
N SER A 35 -4.20 -2.11 5.55
CA SER A 35 -3.18 -1.52 6.43
C SER A 35 -3.41 -0.02 6.67
N ILE A 36 -2.93 0.46 7.81
CA ILE A 36 -2.69 1.89 8.06
C ILE A 36 -1.24 2.16 7.66
N ALA A 37 -1.06 2.96 6.61
CA ALA A 37 0.26 3.26 6.05
C ALA A 37 1.08 4.19 6.94
N GLY A 38 0.41 5.00 7.76
CA GLY A 38 1.03 5.86 8.77
C GLY A 38 0.26 7.14 9.05
N LEU A 39 0.86 7.96 9.91
CA LEU A 39 0.42 9.31 10.22
C LEU A 39 1.24 10.33 9.42
N ARG A 40 0.58 11.41 9.03
CA ARG A 40 1.21 12.60 8.46
C ARG A 40 1.45 13.68 9.51
N PRO A 41 2.21 14.75 9.19
CA PRO A 41 2.62 15.74 10.19
C PRO A 41 1.51 16.43 10.97
N ARG A 42 0.28 16.57 10.41
CA ARG A 42 -0.85 17.18 11.13
C ARG A 42 -1.79 16.15 11.76
N GLY A 43 -1.38 14.89 11.79
CA GLY A 43 -2.15 13.78 12.33
C GLY A 43 -3.13 13.15 11.34
N GLU A 44 -3.04 13.48 10.05
CA GLU A 44 -3.82 12.80 9.02
C GLU A 44 -3.42 11.33 8.94
N ILE A 45 -4.39 10.45 8.75
CA ILE A 45 -4.21 9.00 8.75
C ILE A 45 -4.33 8.51 7.31
N LEU A 46 -3.26 7.93 6.78
CA LEU A 46 -3.30 7.28 5.48
C LEU A 46 -3.55 5.79 5.66
N PHE A 47 -4.52 5.25 4.92
CA PHE A 47 -4.79 3.83 4.88
C PHE A 47 -4.87 3.30 3.46
N VAL A 48 -4.68 2.00 3.34
CA VAL A 48 -4.71 1.27 2.08
C VAL A 48 -5.61 0.05 2.20
N GLY A 49 -6.36 -0.20 1.14
CA GLY A 49 -7.33 -1.28 1.06
C GLY A 49 -7.38 -1.93 -0.32
N THR A 50 -8.16 -2.99 -0.40
CA THR A 50 -8.62 -3.55 -1.68
C THR A 50 -10.11 -3.28 -1.80
N HIS A 51 -10.56 -2.82 -2.96
CA HIS A 51 -11.97 -2.55 -3.24
C HIS A 51 -12.49 -3.58 -4.24
N LEU A 52 -13.61 -4.22 -3.89
CA LEU A 52 -14.32 -5.19 -4.70
C LEU A 52 -15.64 -4.60 -5.19
N GLU A 53 -15.80 -4.50 -6.50
CA GLU A 53 -17.04 -4.07 -7.14
C GLU A 53 -17.24 -4.86 -8.43
N ASN A 54 -18.46 -5.39 -8.65
CA ASN A 54 -18.80 -6.18 -9.84
C ASN A 54 -17.81 -7.32 -10.14
N ASN A 55 -17.33 -8.00 -9.11
CA ASN A 55 -16.32 -9.06 -9.18
C ASN A 55 -14.95 -8.62 -9.73
N GLN A 56 -14.68 -7.32 -9.74
CA GLN A 56 -13.41 -6.72 -10.14
C GLN A 56 -12.70 -6.14 -8.90
N LEU A 57 -11.41 -6.47 -8.76
CA LEU A 57 -10.57 -5.98 -7.67
C LEU A 57 -9.73 -4.78 -8.12
N SER A 58 -9.69 -3.76 -7.27
CA SER A 58 -8.82 -2.59 -7.39
C SER A 58 -8.14 -2.31 -6.04
N PHE A 59 -6.97 -1.67 -6.04
CA PHE A 59 -6.44 -1.12 -4.81
C PHE A 59 -7.17 0.18 -4.46
N GLN A 60 -7.17 0.54 -3.18
CA GLN A 60 -7.66 1.81 -2.69
C GLN A 60 -6.60 2.48 -1.81
N LEU A 61 -6.40 3.78 -1.99
CA LEU A 61 -5.77 4.63 -0.99
C LEU A 61 -6.81 5.64 -0.50
N ALA A 62 -6.74 5.97 0.78
CA ALA A 62 -7.57 7.01 1.34
C ALA A 62 -6.89 7.66 2.54
N GLN A 63 -7.30 8.90 2.79
CA GLN A 63 -6.79 9.72 3.88
C GLN A 63 -7.94 10.18 4.75
N LEU A 64 -7.76 10.05 6.06
CA LEU A 64 -8.58 10.72 7.05
C LEU A 64 -7.84 11.94 7.60
N THR A 65 -8.59 12.97 7.95
CA THR A 65 -8.11 14.02 8.84
C THR A 65 -7.80 13.44 10.23
N ASN A 66 -7.10 14.20 11.07
CA ASN A 66 -6.87 13.85 12.47
C ASN A 66 -8.17 13.70 13.30
N LEU A 67 -9.32 14.14 12.77
CA LEU A 67 -10.63 13.99 13.38
C LEU A 67 -11.44 12.82 12.79
N GLY A 68 -10.80 11.89 12.06
CA GLY A 68 -11.45 10.67 11.58
C GLY A 68 -12.53 10.90 10.52
N ARG A 69 -12.33 11.89 9.64
CA ARG A 69 -13.18 12.18 8.48
C ARG A 69 -12.37 12.06 7.20
N LEU A 70 -12.97 11.62 6.09
CA LEU A 70 -12.28 11.64 4.79
C LEU A 70 -11.77 13.04 4.47
N ASP A 71 -10.51 13.13 4.06
CA ASP A 71 -9.84 14.39 3.74
C ASP A 71 -10.01 14.74 2.26
N PRO A 72 -10.88 15.69 1.89
CA PRO A 72 -11.18 15.99 0.49
C PRO A 72 -9.99 16.59 -0.28
N SER A 73 -8.88 16.93 0.38
CA SER A 73 -7.65 17.35 -0.32
C SER A 73 -6.85 16.17 -0.90
N PHE A 74 -7.24 14.94 -0.57
CA PHE A 74 -6.59 13.72 -1.05
C PHE A 74 -7.40 13.01 -2.13
N GLY A 75 -6.70 12.52 -3.15
CA GLY A 75 -7.28 11.86 -4.31
C GLY A 75 -7.73 12.83 -5.39
N PRO A 76 -7.83 12.37 -6.65
CA PRO A 76 -8.10 13.23 -7.81
C PRO A 76 -9.53 13.81 -7.82
N ASP A 77 -10.48 13.12 -7.19
CA ASP A 77 -11.91 13.47 -7.24
C ASP A 77 -12.37 14.25 -5.99
N GLY A 78 -11.44 14.62 -5.10
CA GLY A 78 -11.75 15.36 -3.87
C GLY A 78 -12.59 14.58 -2.85
N THR A 79 -12.58 13.25 -2.91
CA THR A 79 -13.37 12.38 -2.01
C THR A 79 -12.60 11.92 -0.78
N GLY A 80 -11.30 12.25 -0.69
CA GLY A 80 -10.40 11.68 0.31
C GLY A 80 -9.99 10.25 0.05
N SER A 81 -10.33 9.72 -1.13
CA SER A 81 -9.95 8.38 -1.55
C SER A 81 -9.72 8.31 -3.05
N LEU A 82 -9.03 7.26 -3.48
CA LEU A 82 -8.88 6.90 -4.88
C LEU A 82 -8.88 5.39 -5.04
N LEU A 83 -9.31 4.94 -6.22
CA LEU A 83 -9.19 3.56 -6.67
C LEU A 83 -8.21 3.48 -7.83
N GLY A 84 -7.51 2.35 -7.96
CA GLY A 84 -6.62 2.16 -9.08
C GLY A 84 -6.19 0.72 -9.32
N VAL A 85 -5.45 0.57 -10.42
CA VAL A 85 -4.81 -0.68 -10.83
C VAL A 85 -3.37 -0.38 -11.23
N PHE A 86 -2.50 -1.37 -11.12
CA PHE A 86 -1.09 -1.19 -11.50
C PHE A 86 -0.90 -1.10 -13.02
N LYS A 87 -1.84 -1.65 -13.79
CA LYS A 87 -1.86 -1.61 -15.26
C LYS A 87 -3.31 -1.65 -15.75
N THR A 88 -3.65 -0.83 -16.74
CA THR A 88 -4.99 -0.84 -17.34
C THR A 88 -5.35 -2.22 -17.89
N GLY A 89 -6.60 -2.65 -17.67
CA GLY A 89 -7.06 -3.99 -18.07
C GLY A 89 -6.49 -5.10 -17.18
N SER A 90 -6.38 -4.84 -15.88
CA SER A 90 -5.98 -5.84 -14.88
C SER A 90 -6.80 -5.67 -13.60
N GLU A 91 -6.74 -6.67 -12.74
CA GLU A 91 -7.14 -6.57 -11.33
C GLU A 91 -5.94 -6.12 -10.49
N ALA A 92 -6.25 -5.46 -9.38
CA ALA A 92 -5.25 -5.11 -8.38
C ALA A 92 -5.75 -5.39 -6.97
N THR A 93 -4.87 -5.90 -6.12
CA THR A 93 -5.08 -5.94 -4.67
C THR A 93 -3.95 -5.20 -3.99
N ALA A 94 -4.25 -4.54 -2.88
CA ALA A 94 -3.24 -3.93 -2.03
C ALA A 94 -2.84 -4.85 -0.89
N THR A 95 -1.58 -4.77 -0.48
CA THR A 95 -1.07 -5.50 0.69
C THR A 95 -0.58 -4.56 1.78
N GLY A 96 -0.05 -3.40 1.40
CA GLY A 96 0.50 -2.43 2.33
C GLY A 96 0.96 -1.18 1.60
N ALA A 97 1.24 -0.13 2.37
CA ALA A 97 1.81 1.10 1.85
C ALA A 97 2.67 1.76 2.93
N GLN A 98 3.54 2.66 2.49
CA GLN A 98 4.40 3.44 3.37
C GLN A 98 4.45 4.90 2.89
N ILE A 99 4.42 5.83 3.84
CA ILE A 99 4.72 7.24 3.61
C ILE A 99 6.25 7.41 3.59
N LEU A 100 6.76 7.96 2.49
CA LEU A 100 8.19 8.22 2.28
C LEU A 100 8.61 9.53 2.95
N LYS A 101 9.93 9.72 3.14
CA LYS A 101 10.48 10.93 3.78
C LYS A 101 10.08 12.24 3.10
N ASP A 102 9.83 12.20 1.80
CA ASP A 102 9.42 13.35 0.99
C ASP A 102 7.88 13.51 0.88
N GLY A 103 7.11 12.79 1.69
CA GLY A 103 5.66 12.85 1.72
C GLY A 103 4.96 12.03 0.61
N LYS A 104 5.72 11.48 -0.34
CA LYS A 104 5.17 10.54 -1.32
C LYS A 104 4.73 9.25 -0.66
N ILE A 105 3.90 8.48 -1.37
CA ILE A 105 3.35 7.23 -0.86
C ILE A 105 3.81 6.10 -1.78
N LEU A 106 4.40 5.07 -1.21
CA LEU A 106 4.73 3.84 -1.91
C LEU A 106 3.74 2.75 -1.51
N LEU A 107 2.96 2.26 -2.47
CA LEU A 107 2.02 1.16 -2.31
C LEU A 107 2.62 -0.13 -2.87
N ALA A 108 2.42 -1.22 -2.13
CA ALA A 108 2.67 -2.58 -2.60
C ALA A 108 1.37 -3.36 -2.72
N GLY A 109 1.35 -4.27 -3.68
CA GLY A 109 0.23 -5.16 -3.89
C GLY A 109 0.48 -6.19 -4.97
N HIS A 110 -0.61 -6.77 -5.47
CA HIS A 110 -0.57 -7.71 -6.57
C HIS A 110 -1.29 -7.15 -7.79
N HIS A 111 -0.62 -7.20 -8.93
CA HIS A 111 -1.23 -7.08 -10.24
C HIS A 111 -1.69 -8.46 -10.68
N ARG A 112 -2.93 -8.58 -11.18
CA ARG A 112 -3.44 -9.81 -11.79
C ARG A 112 -3.97 -9.53 -13.19
N SER A 113 -3.34 -10.13 -14.20
CA SER A 113 -3.80 -10.00 -15.59
C SER A 113 -5.05 -10.85 -15.86
N PHE A 114 -5.78 -10.53 -16.93
CA PHE A 114 -6.91 -11.35 -17.40
C PHE A 114 -6.52 -12.79 -17.77
N ALA A 115 -5.24 -13.04 -18.11
CA ALA A 115 -4.71 -14.38 -18.33
C ALA A 115 -4.50 -15.18 -17.02
N GLY A 116 -4.88 -14.62 -15.86
CA GLY A 116 -4.80 -15.26 -14.55
C GLY A 116 -3.44 -15.13 -13.87
N GLU A 117 -2.49 -14.41 -14.46
CA GLU A 117 -1.16 -14.25 -13.90
C GLU A 117 -1.14 -13.19 -12.80
N SER A 118 -0.73 -13.58 -11.59
CA SER A 118 -0.50 -12.67 -10.46
C SER A 118 0.99 -12.38 -10.26
N ARG A 119 1.36 -11.11 -10.12
CA ARG A 119 2.73 -10.63 -9.87
C ARG A 119 2.71 -9.55 -8.79
N ILE A 120 3.81 -9.43 -8.05
CA ILE A 120 4.03 -8.28 -7.17
C ILE A 120 4.06 -7.02 -8.04
N ALA A 121 3.40 -5.99 -7.58
CA ALA A 121 3.46 -4.68 -8.19
C ALA A 121 3.59 -3.59 -7.13
N LEU A 122 4.22 -2.49 -7.55
CA LEU A 122 4.41 -1.28 -6.79
C LEU A 122 3.74 -0.13 -7.53
N ALA A 123 3.18 0.81 -6.79
CA ALA A 123 2.72 2.09 -7.30
C ALA A 123 3.23 3.21 -6.39
N ARG A 124 3.59 4.36 -6.96
CA ARG A 124 3.98 5.54 -6.18
C ARG A 124 3.02 6.69 -6.45
N PHE A 125 2.63 7.37 -5.39
CA PHE A 125 1.75 8.53 -5.43
C PHE A 125 2.43 9.73 -4.80
N LEU A 126 2.07 10.91 -5.28
CA LEU A 126 2.37 12.18 -4.65
C LEU A 126 1.60 12.30 -3.33
N GLU A 127 1.96 13.29 -2.53
CA GLU A 127 1.36 13.55 -1.23
C GLU A 127 -0.17 13.74 -1.32
N ASN A 128 -0.66 14.36 -2.39
CA ASN A 128 -2.10 14.55 -2.63
C ASN A 128 -2.82 13.31 -3.19
N GLY A 129 -2.12 12.19 -3.38
CA GLY A 129 -2.70 10.96 -3.95
C GLY A 129 -2.69 10.91 -5.47
N ALA A 130 -2.21 11.93 -6.19
CA ALA A 130 -2.01 11.81 -7.63
C ALA A 130 -0.88 10.80 -7.94
N PRO A 131 -0.96 10.02 -9.03
CA PRO A 131 0.15 9.15 -9.44
C PRO A 131 1.46 9.92 -9.64
N ASP A 132 2.57 9.41 -9.13
CA ASP A 132 3.90 9.96 -9.40
C ASP A 132 4.42 9.36 -10.71
N GLU A 133 4.16 10.02 -11.83
CA GLU A 133 4.53 9.51 -13.17
C GLU A 133 6.04 9.32 -13.37
N SER A 134 6.90 9.88 -12.50
CA SER A 134 8.35 9.66 -12.52
C SER A 134 8.79 8.29 -11.98
N PHE A 135 7.86 7.51 -11.42
CA PHE A 135 8.14 6.18 -10.90
C PHE A 135 7.81 5.09 -11.92
N GLY A 136 8.82 4.36 -12.38
CA GLY A 136 8.65 3.22 -13.26
C GLY A 136 7.93 3.60 -14.56
N ASN A 137 6.90 2.84 -14.92
CA ASN A 137 6.06 3.12 -16.08
C ASN A 137 4.80 3.88 -15.65
N LYS A 138 4.85 5.21 -15.73
CA LYS A 138 3.71 6.11 -15.41
C LYS A 138 3.15 5.90 -13.99
N GLY A 139 4.03 5.74 -13.02
CA GLY A 139 3.64 5.64 -11.60
C GLY A 139 3.57 4.22 -11.05
N SER A 140 3.83 3.19 -11.84
CA SER A 140 3.83 1.80 -11.38
C SER A 140 4.97 0.94 -11.93
N VAL A 141 5.25 -0.14 -11.22
CA VAL A 141 6.19 -1.19 -11.62
C VAL A 141 5.56 -2.54 -11.33
N ILE A 142 5.53 -3.43 -12.31
CA ILE A 142 5.18 -4.85 -12.11
C ILE A 142 6.48 -5.63 -12.10
N LEU A 143 6.77 -6.30 -10.98
CA LEU A 143 8.00 -7.08 -10.87
C LEU A 143 7.95 -8.31 -11.80
N PRO A 144 9.08 -8.68 -12.42
CA PRO A 144 9.19 -9.94 -13.14
C PRO A 144 8.94 -11.11 -12.18
N ARG A 145 8.67 -12.31 -12.71
CA ARG A 145 8.64 -13.47 -11.83
C ARG A 145 10.07 -13.69 -11.34
N LEU A 146 10.21 -14.01 -10.07
CA LEU A 146 11.51 -14.36 -9.48
C LEU A 146 12.16 -15.58 -10.16
N THR A 147 11.36 -16.40 -10.85
CA THR A 147 11.82 -17.53 -11.65
C THR A 147 12.31 -17.14 -13.05
N ASP A 148 12.07 -15.91 -13.49
CA ASP A 148 12.51 -15.36 -14.77
C ASP A 148 13.86 -14.63 -14.64
N ALA A 149 14.46 -14.66 -13.44
CA ALA A 149 15.80 -14.14 -13.18
C ALA A 149 16.85 -14.92 -14.02
N PRO A 150 17.96 -14.27 -14.42
CA PRO A 150 18.89 -14.82 -15.42
C PRO A 150 19.40 -16.22 -15.05
N PRO A 151 19.72 -17.07 -16.05
CA PRO A 151 20.02 -18.49 -15.89
C PRO A 151 21.22 -18.84 -14.98
N ASN A 152 21.95 -17.83 -14.50
CA ASN A 152 23.14 -17.98 -13.65
C ASN A 152 22.84 -18.00 -12.14
N LEU A 153 21.57 -18.02 -11.71
CA LEU A 153 21.24 -18.32 -10.31
C LEU A 153 21.44 -19.82 -10.04
N PRO A 154 22.08 -20.22 -8.93
CA PRO A 154 22.20 -21.64 -8.59
C PRO A 154 20.79 -22.26 -8.46
N GLN A 155 20.53 -23.32 -9.24
CA GLN A 155 19.21 -23.93 -9.40
C GLN A 155 18.56 -24.39 -8.08
N ASP A 156 19.38 -24.67 -7.06
CA ASP A 156 18.96 -25.06 -5.70
C ASP A 156 18.18 -23.96 -4.96
N HIS A 157 18.44 -22.69 -5.28
CA HIS A 157 17.67 -21.57 -4.71
C HIS A 157 16.29 -21.43 -5.38
N LEU A 158 16.17 -21.75 -6.67
CA LEU A 158 14.90 -21.63 -7.42
C LEU A 158 13.89 -22.73 -7.03
N SER A 159 14.35 -23.94 -6.75
CA SER A 159 13.49 -25.04 -6.27
C SER A 159 12.90 -24.74 -4.88
N THR A 160 13.69 -24.15 -3.99
CA THR A 160 13.25 -23.71 -2.67
C THR A 160 12.18 -22.60 -2.74
N LEU A 161 12.32 -21.66 -3.67
CA LEU A 161 11.34 -20.59 -3.88
C LEU A 161 10.04 -21.09 -4.52
N ARG A 162 10.11 -22.06 -5.45
CA ARG A 162 8.94 -22.67 -6.09
C ARG A 162 8.06 -23.44 -5.09
N ASN A 163 8.66 -24.17 -4.16
CA ASN A 163 7.95 -25.00 -3.19
C ASN A 163 7.27 -24.23 -2.04
N ARG A 164 7.68 -22.97 -1.78
CA ARG A 164 7.07 -22.12 -0.73
C ARG A 164 5.80 -21.37 -1.16
N ARG A 165 5.35 -21.54 -2.42
CA ARG A 165 4.16 -20.85 -2.96
C ARG A 165 2.82 -21.37 -2.42
N THR A 166 2.78 -22.49 -1.70
CA THR A 166 1.54 -23.27 -1.51
C THR A 166 0.83 -23.14 -0.16
N LEU A 167 1.27 -22.28 0.78
CA LEU A 167 0.77 -22.39 2.17
C LEU A 167 0.03 -21.22 2.80
N LEU A 168 -0.14 -20.05 2.18
CA LEU A 168 -0.93 -18.97 2.80
C LEU A 168 -1.72 -18.19 1.74
N SER A 169 -3.04 -18.18 1.88
CA SER A 169 -3.96 -17.58 0.90
C SER A 169 -3.92 -16.05 0.86
N HIS A 170 -3.25 -15.36 1.80
CA HIS A 170 -3.12 -13.90 1.81
C HIS A 170 -1.86 -13.47 2.59
N PRO A 171 -0.63 -13.56 2.04
CA PRO A 171 0.53 -13.01 2.74
C PRO A 171 0.36 -11.49 2.86
N ARG A 172 0.23 -10.99 4.09
CA ARG A 172 0.44 -9.56 4.37
C ARG A 172 1.85 -9.22 3.93
N SER A 173 1.96 -8.54 2.80
CA SER A 173 3.26 -8.08 2.32
C SER A 173 3.54 -6.75 2.99
N ASN A 174 4.59 -6.72 3.81
CA ASN A 174 5.06 -5.50 4.43
C ASN A 174 6.05 -4.84 3.49
N ILE A 175 5.89 -3.54 3.30
CA ILE A 175 6.83 -2.72 2.54
C ILE A 175 7.48 -1.73 3.50
N VAL A 176 8.80 -1.66 3.46
CA VAL A 176 9.58 -0.65 4.17
C VAL A 176 10.66 -0.10 3.25
N VAL A 177 10.93 1.19 3.34
CA VAL A 177 12.02 1.86 2.66
C VAL A 177 13.11 2.13 3.68
N ASP A 178 14.31 1.66 3.38
CA ASP A 178 15.47 1.77 4.27
C ASP A 178 16.11 3.19 4.20
N PRO A 179 17.11 3.49 5.06
CA PRO A 179 17.76 4.80 5.06
C PRO A 179 18.43 5.18 3.74
N ASP A 180 18.85 4.20 2.92
CA ASP A 180 19.45 4.36 1.59
C ASP A 180 18.39 4.49 0.48
N GLU A 181 17.12 4.63 0.86
CA GLU A 181 15.96 4.72 -0.02
C GLU A 181 15.68 3.46 -0.86
N LYS A 182 16.22 2.31 -0.47
CA LYS A 182 15.89 1.02 -1.10
C LYS A 182 14.55 0.50 -0.57
N ILE A 183 13.79 -0.13 -1.45
CA ILE A 183 12.47 -0.68 -1.14
C ILE A 183 12.63 -2.13 -0.70
N ILE A 184 12.21 -2.47 0.51
CA ILE A 184 12.20 -3.82 1.06
C ILE A 184 10.76 -4.33 1.07
N ILE A 185 10.52 -5.47 0.41
CA ILE A 185 9.22 -6.14 0.38
C ILE A 185 9.36 -7.51 1.02
N GLY A 186 8.58 -7.76 2.06
CA GLY A 186 8.36 -9.11 2.56
C GLY A 186 7.22 -9.78 1.81
N GLN A 187 7.47 -10.96 1.22
CA GLN A 187 6.42 -11.80 0.65
C GLN A 187 6.66 -13.25 1.07
N ASN A 188 5.69 -13.85 1.76
CA ASN A 188 5.85 -15.18 2.36
C ASN A 188 7.12 -15.25 3.24
N ALA A 189 8.04 -16.17 2.93
CA ALA A 189 9.34 -16.31 3.59
C ALA A 189 10.49 -15.79 2.70
N LEU A 190 10.23 -14.76 1.90
CA LEU A 190 11.19 -14.06 1.05
C LEU A 190 11.19 -12.57 1.37
N LEU A 191 12.39 -11.99 1.42
CA LEU A 191 12.61 -10.55 1.44
C LEU A 191 13.27 -10.15 0.12
N LEU A 192 12.68 -9.15 -0.55
CA LEU A 192 13.25 -8.51 -1.73
C LEU A 192 13.73 -7.13 -1.33
N ARG A 193 14.94 -6.72 -1.74
CA ARG A 193 15.44 -5.34 -1.62
C ARG A 193 15.62 -4.82 -3.05
N LEU A 194 14.97 -3.70 -3.35
CA LEU A 194 14.86 -3.12 -4.69
C LEU A 194 15.37 -1.68 -4.68
N GLU A 195 15.78 -1.19 -5.84
CA GLU A 195 16.15 0.21 -6.05
C GLU A 195 14.95 1.17 -5.89
N LYS A 196 15.22 2.44 -5.52
CA LYS A 196 14.19 3.49 -5.31
C LYS A 196 13.38 3.80 -6.57
N LYS A 197 14.03 3.69 -7.73
CA LYS A 197 13.38 3.59 -9.03
C LYS A 197 13.30 2.09 -9.28
N GLY A 198 12.10 1.53 -9.46
CA GLY A 198 11.93 0.08 -9.61
C GLY A 198 12.49 -0.51 -10.90
N GLU A 199 13.56 0.06 -11.44
CA GLU A 199 14.42 -0.56 -12.42
C GLU A 199 15.21 -1.66 -11.69
N ILE A 200 14.85 -2.90 -11.96
CA ILE A 200 15.77 -4.00 -11.71
C ILE A 200 16.83 -3.88 -12.79
N GLU A 201 18.02 -3.38 -12.44
CA GLU A 201 19.17 -3.44 -13.35
C GLU A 201 19.33 -4.88 -13.85
N GLY A 202 19.33 -5.06 -15.18
CA GLY A 202 19.76 -6.32 -15.81
C GLY A 202 18.77 -7.07 -16.70
N LEU A 203 17.73 -6.44 -17.28
CA LEU A 203 16.93 -7.08 -18.33
C LEU A 203 16.60 -6.09 -19.46
N SER A 204 17.53 -5.98 -20.43
CA SER A 204 17.26 -5.59 -21.82
C SER A 204 16.98 -6.81 -22.66
#